data_AF-A0A973MD60-F1
#
_entry.id   AF-A0A973MD60-F1
#
_cell.length_a   1.000
_cell.length_b   1.000
_cell.length_c   1.000
_cell.angle_alpha   90.00
_cell.angle_beta   90.00
_cell.angle_gamma   90.00
#
_symmetry.space_group_name_H-M   'P 1'
#
loop_
_entity.id
_entity.type
_entity.pdbx_description
1 polymer ?
#
loop_
_entity_poly.entity_id
_entity_poly.type
_entity_poly.pdbx_seq_one_letter_code
_entity_poly.pdbx_strand_id
1 'polypeptide(L)'
;MTKPANPYAHAYADLLRETAEHQLVVLHDDGLYRHLRIQKPGTRMWSWDITTWPGHLATSGAIADGYMFTREPDMIQFVARNDSQQSYYSDGAPSIDVRYWAEKLCGGRSYEVKKYDADVFLRHVKDSLGEHEDLGDEAQRFREQQLMLLRKLYELRGLDEATMQDHLQAYWKKEFSEAELWAADDLSDEQFEKLDAEFDWSELADVPMAERSPAERAAEILDEARLYAGSEHEAREWLHENSETFGGDTWEWDLRDYDIHFLFTCYCIDLAVRFYHEYQAQQAALPESTRLSSRVLGFLMRGFRALGRPRRRSSHPTNEAVQS
;
A
#
# COMPACT_ATOMS: atom_id res chain seq x y z
N MET A 1 18.18 -1.43 9.91
CA MET A 1 16.73 -1.21 9.72
C MET A 1 16.30 -1.95 8.47
N THR A 2 15.23 -2.74 8.54
CA THR A 2 14.59 -3.37 7.37
C THR A 2 14.02 -2.28 6.48
N LYS A 3 14.25 -2.35 5.17
CA LYS A 3 13.67 -1.41 4.21
C LYS A 3 12.14 -1.58 4.17
N PRO A 4 11.36 -0.49 4.07
CA PRO A 4 9.90 -0.59 3.98
C PRO A 4 9.46 -1.21 2.65
N ALA A 5 8.20 -1.68 2.62
CA ALA A 5 7.55 -2.09 1.38
C ALA A 5 7.20 -0.87 0.51
N ASN A 6 7.34 -1.00 -0.80
CA ASN A 6 6.94 0.02 -1.76
C ASN A 6 5.40 0.03 -1.90
N PRO A 7 4.71 1.15 -1.64
CA PRO A 7 3.26 1.24 -1.82
C PRO A 7 2.83 0.99 -3.28
N TYR A 8 3.72 1.23 -4.25
CA TYR A 8 3.47 1.05 -5.68
C TYR A 8 4.36 -0.05 -6.30
N ALA A 9 4.61 -1.12 -5.54
CA ALA A 9 5.50 -2.21 -5.95
C ALA A 9 5.15 -2.82 -7.33
N HIS A 10 3.86 -2.97 -7.63
CA HIS A 10 3.40 -3.49 -8.92
C HIS A 10 3.81 -2.58 -10.08
N ALA A 11 3.59 -1.27 -9.96
CA ALA A 11 3.99 -0.29 -10.98
C ALA A 11 5.49 -0.33 -11.23
N TYR A 12 6.31 -0.35 -10.17
CA TYR A 12 7.75 -0.41 -10.32
C TYR A 12 8.22 -1.73 -10.96
N ALA A 13 7.64 -2.87 -10.54
CA ALA A 13 7.97 -4.18 -11.10
C ALA A 13 7.62 -4.29 -12.59
N ASP A 14 6.45 -3.78 -13.00
CA ASP A 14 6.05 -3.74 -14.40
C ASP A 14 6.97 -2.88 -15.26
N LEU A 15 7.30 -1.68 -14.76
CA LEU A 15 8.25 -0.81 -15.46
C LEU A 15 9.57 -1.54 -15.70
N LEU A 16 10.18 -2.11 -14.65
CA LEU A 16 11.45 -2.83 -14.79
C LEU A 16 11.38 -4.01 -15.75
N ARG A 17 10.28 -4.77 -15.71
CA ARG A 17 10.05 -5.93 -16.59
C ARG A 17 9.98 -5.51 -18.05
N GLU A 18 9.24 -4.46 -18.35
CA GLU A 18 8.96 -4.00 -19.71
C GLU A 18 10.09 -3.15 -20.30
N THR A 19 10.89 -2.51 -19.45
CA THR A 19 12.00 -1.64 -19.86
C THR A 19 13.38 -2.28 -19.68
N ALA A 20 13.45 -3.60 -19.46
CA ALA A 20 14.70 -4.31 -19.15
C ALA A 20 15.79 -4.16 -20.24
N GLU A 21 15.36 -4.02 -21.49
CA GLU A 21 16.23 -3.89 -22.67
C GLU A 21 16.36 -2.44 -23.17
N HIS A 22 15.76 -1.48 -22.48
CA HIS A 22 15.77 -0.08 -22.88
C HIS A 22 17.12 0.58 -22.62
N GLN A 23 17.41 1.57 -23.45
CA GLN A 23 18.72 2.20 -23.57
C GLN A 23 18.52 3.70 -23.73
N LEU A 24 19.36 4.49 -23.07
CA LEU A 24 19.41 5.94 -23.26
C LEU A 24 19.99 6.27 -24.63
N VAL A 25 19.35 7.24 -25.30
CA VAL A 25 19.79 7.94 -26.50
C VAL A 25 19.70 9.43 -26.22
N VAL A 26 20.82 10.16 -26.37
CA VAL A 26 20.89 11.60 -26.14
C VAL A 26 20.64 12.34 -27.46
N LEU A 27 19.42 12.79 -27.68
CA LEU A 27 19.02 13.47 -28.92
C LEU A 27 19.53 14.92 -28.96
N HIS A 28 19.57 15.58 -27.80
CA HIS A 28 20.09 16.92 -27.63
C HIS A 28 20.67 17.11 -26.22
N ASP A 29 21.80 17.82 -26.11
CA ASP A 29 22.43 18.16 -24.84
C ASP A 29 23.24 19.46 -24.99
N ASP A 30 22.60 20.58 -24.65
CA ASP A 30 23.18 21.93 -24.66
C ASP A 30 22.82 22.69 -23.38
N GLY A 31 23.67 22.56 -22.36
CA GLY A 31 23.47 23.21 -21.07
C GLY A 31 22.18 22.71 -20.42
N LEU A 32 21.18 23.59 -20.27
CA LEU A 32 19.88 23.27 -19.68
C LEU A 32 18.87 22.72 -20.69
N TYR A 33 19.16 22.83 -21.99
CA TYR A 33 18.34 22.30 -23.08
C TYR A 33 18.76 20.87 -23.38
N ARG A 34 17.96 19.89 -22.97
CA ARG A 34 18.30 18.47 -23.12
C ARG A 34 17.10 17.71 -23.66
N HIS A 35 17.34 16.74 -24.53
CA HIS A 35 16.34 15.78 -24.99
C HIS A 35 16.92 14.37 -24.88
N LEU A 36 16.45 13.65 -23.87
CA LEU A 36 16.85 12.29 -23.55
C LEU A 36 15.74 11.35 -23.98
N ARG A 37 16.08 10.25 -24.64
CA ARG A 37 15.14 9.22 -25.07
C ARG A 37 15.57 7.88 -24.53
N ILE A 38 14.65 7.16 -23.89
CA ILE A 38 14.89 5.82 -23.39
C ILE A 38 13.97 4.87 -24.14
N GLN A 39 14.56 3.89 -24.84
CA GLN A 39 13.81 2.93 -25.64
C GLN A 39 14.58 1.63 -25.86
N LYS A 40 13.86 0.54 -26.14
CA LYS A 40 14.46 -0.66 -26.72
C LYS A 40 14.84 -0.39 -28.19
N PRO A 41 16.05 -0.74 -28.65
CA PRO A 41 16.44 -0.57 -30.04
C PRO A 41 15.45 -1.22 -31.00
N GLY A 42 15.05 -0.49 -32.05
CA GLY A 42 14.13 -0.98 -33.09
C GLY A 42 12.64 -0.90 -32.75
N THR A 43 12.24 -0.40 -31.57
CA THR A 43 10.82 -0.19 -31.22
C THR A 43 10.61 1.05 -30.36
N ARG A 44 9.40 1.60 -30.38
CA ARG A 44 8.94 2.68 -29.48
C ARG A 44 8.02 2.19 -28.36
N MET A 45 7.75 0.88 -28.29
CA MET A 45 6.98 0.29 -27.20
C MET A 45 7.66 0.57 -25.86
N TRP A 46 6.87 1.00 -24.87
CA TRP A 46 7.36 1.37 -23.54
C TRP A 46 8.46 2.44 -23.53
N SER A 47 8.60 3.22 -24.61
CA SER A 47 9.60 4.29 -24.65
C SER A 47 9.11 5.55 -23.94
N TRP A 48 10.05 6.36 -23.48
CA TRP A 48 9.78 7.69 -22.98
C TRP A 48 10.91 8.63 -23.32
N ASP A 49 10.57 9.91 -23.37
CA ASP A 49 11.48 11.00 -23.63
C ASP A 49 11.38 12.02 -22.48
N ILE A 50 12.53 12.54 -22.04
CA ILE A 50 12.64 13.67 -21.10
C ILE A 50 13.22 14.85 -21.85
N THR A 51 12.49 15.97 -21.86
CA THR A 51 12.94 17.24 -22.43
C THR A 51 13.06 18.28 -21.33
N THR A 52 14.20 18.95 -21.21
CA THR A 52 14.40 20.05 -20.25
C THR A 52 14.75 21.36 -20.94
N TRP A 53 14.36 22.46 -20.31
CA TRP A 53 14.81 23.83 -20.57
C TRP A 53 14.77 24.58 -19.23
N PRO A 54 15.29 25.83 -19.13
CA PRO A 54 15.40 26.51 -17.85
C PRO A 54 14.08 26.53 -17.07
N GLY A 55 14.06 25.88 -15.90
CA GLY A 55 12.90 25.82 -15.01
C GLY A 55 11.96 24.64 -15.24
N HIS A 56 12.11 23.87 -16.32
CA HIS A 56 11.08 22.96 -16.81
C HIS A 56 11.61 21.58 -17.21
N LEU A 57 10.76 20.58 -16.98
CA LEU A 57 10.94 19.20 -17.44
C LEU A 57 9.62 18.72 -18.03
N ALA A 58 9.63 18.26 -19.27
CA ALA A 58 8.48 17.66 -19.94
C ALA A 58 8.77 16.20 -20.28
N THR A 59 7.75 15.37 -20.10
CA THR A 59 7.77 13.95 -20.48
C THR A 59 6.89 13.71 -21.69
N SER A 60 7.32 12.82 -22.57
CA SER A 60 6.51 12.35 -23.70
C SER A 60 6.84 10.89 -24.02
N GLY A 61 6.00 10.23 -24.81
CA GLY A 61 6.28 8.88 -25.31
C GLY A 61 5.13 7.91 -25.12
N ALA A 62 5.44 6.64 -24.91
CA ALA A 62 4.44 5.58 -24.82
C ALA A 62 3.86 5.40 -23.42
N ILE A 63 4.64 5.64 -22.36
CA ILE A 63 4.27 5.29 -20.97
C ILE A 63 4.34 6.44 -19.96
N ALA A 64 5.05 7.51 -20.29
CA ALA A 64 5.21 8.71 -19.46
C ALA A 64 4.83 9.95 -20.27
N ASP A 65 3.63 9.96 -20.85
CA ASP A 65 3.22 10.98 -21.82
C ASP A 65 2.46 12.14 -21.17
N GLY A 66 2.81 13.37 -21.57
CA GLY A 66 1.97 14.54 -21.35
C GLY A 66 2.14 15.29 -20.03
N TYR A 67 3.14 14.97 -19.20
CA TYR A 67 3.41 15.69 -17.96
C TYR A 67 4.50 16.75 -18.13
N MET A 68 4.28 17.91 -17.51
CA MET A 68 5.26 18.98 -17.44
C MET A 68 5.40 19.45 -16.00
N PHE A 69 6.64 19.55 -15.54
CA PHE A 69 7.00 19.94 -14.18
C PHE A 69 7.79 21.25 -14.19
N THR A 70 7.68 22.02 -13.10
CA THR A 70 8.41 23.28 -12.91
C THR A 70 8.95 23.43 -11.50
N ARG A 71 10.25 23.72 -11.35
CA ARG A 71 10.83 23.99 -10.02
C ARG A 71 12.14 24.79 -10.01
N GLU A 72 13.23 24.22 -10.53
CA GLU A 72 14.58 24.80 -10.53
C GLU A 72 15.09 25.01 -11.96
N PRO A 73 16.06 25.91 -12.19
CA PRO A 73 16.65 26.12 -13.52
C PRO A 73 17.13 24.82 -14.19
N ASP A 74 17.78 23.93 -13.42
CA ASP A 74 18.19 22.60 -13.88
C ASP A 74 17.32 21.52 -13.22
N MET A 75 16.29 21.08 -13.94
CA MET A 75 15.37 20.06 -13.43
C MET A 75 16.01 18.68 -13.31
N ILE A 76 17.03 18.33 -14.11
CA ILE A 76 17.77 17.06 -13.92
C ILE A 76 18.50 17.11 -12.58
N GLN A 77 19.14 18.24 -12.28
CA GLN A 77 19.83 18.43 -11.00
C GLN A 77 18.85 18.43 -9.81
N PHE A 78 17.67 19.04 -9.97
CA PHE A 78 16.60 18.99 -8.97
C PHE A 78 16.22 17.54 -8.64
N VAL A 79 15.96 16.71 -9.66
CA VAL A 79 15.60 15.29 -9.47
C VAL A 79 16.72 14.54 -8.77
N ALA A 80 17.97 14.68 -9.25
CA ALA A 80 19.12 13.98 -8.70
C ALA A 80 19.39 14.29 -7.21
N ARG A 81 18.97 15.47 -6.73
CA ARG A 81 19.10 15.88 -5.31
C ARG A 81 17.95 15.37 -4.44
N ASN A 82 16.72 15.36 -4.98
CA ASN A 82 15.50 15.09 -4.21
C ASN A 82 15.14 13.61 -4.20
N ASP A 83 15.50 12.86 -5.25
CA ASP A 83 15.31 11.43 -5.29
C ASP A 83 16.59 10.74 -4.81
N SER A 84 16.47 9.86 -3.81
CA SER A 84 17.62 9.08 -3.39
C SER A 84 17.99 8.11 -4.52
N GLN A 85 19.15 8.35 -5.14
CA GLN A 85 19.77 7.42 -6.10
C GLN A 85 20.00 6.01 -5.50
N GLN A 86 19.92 5.89 -4.16
CA GLN A 86 19.90 4.63 -3.46
C GLN A 86 18.46 4.11 -3.29
N SER A 87 18.25 2.82 -3.55
CA SER A 87 16.96 2.16 -3.30
C SER A 87 16.54 2.30 -1.84
N TYR A 88 15.36 2.85 -1.58
CA TYR A 88 14.81 2.99 -0.23
C TYR A 88 13.94 1.79 0.16
N TYR A 89 13.18 1.26 -0.80
CA TYR A 89 12.26 0.16 -0.59
C TYR A 89 12.93 -1.22 -0.72
N SER A 90 12.27 -2.24 -0.17
CA SER A 90 12.74 -3.62 -0.16
C SER A 90 12.81 -4.27 -1.56
N ASP A 91 12.02 -3.79 -2.50
CA ASP A 91 11.98 -4.21 -3.92
C ASP A 91 13.05 -3.53 -4.79
N GLY A 92 13.84 -2.61 -4.23
CA GLY A 92 14.85 -1.85 -4.96
C GLY A 92 14.34 -0.53 -5.55
N ALA A 93 13.08 -0.16 -5.34
CA ALA A 93 12.52 1.10 -5.84
C ALA A 93 13.19 2.33 -5.21
N PRO A 94 13.28 3.44 -5.97
CA PRO A 94 13.76 4.73 -5.47
C PRO A 94 12.85 5.30 -4.39
N SER A 95 13.39 6.18 -3.53
CA SER A 95 12.57 7.03 -2.66
C SER A 95 12.03 8.21 -3.48
N ILE A 96 10.90 8.03 -4.14
CA ILE A 96 10.20 9.12 -4.83
C ILE A 96 9.00 9.55 -3.99
N ASP A 97 8.95 10.82 -3.62
CA ASP A 97 7.77 11.43 -3.00
C ASP A 97 6.77 11.83 -4.10
N VAL A 98 5.94 10.88 -4.52
CA VAL A 98 4.95 11.05 -5.59
C VAL A 98 4.02 12.24 -5.32
N ARG A 99 3.69 12.51 -4.06
CA ARG A 99 2.87 13.66 -3.66
C ARG A 99 3.59 14.97 -3.92
N TYR A 100 4.83 15.09 -3.45
CA TYR A 100 5.62 16.28 -3.70
C TYR A 100 5.85 16.53 -5.20
N TRP A 101 6.04 15.46 -5.97
CA TRP A 101 6.14 15.51 -7.42
C TRP A 101 4.86 16.01 -8.09
N ALA A 102 3.68 15.56 -7.63
CA ALA A 102 2.39 16.02 -8.14
C ALA A 102 2.22 17.53 -7.95
N GLU A 103 2.69 18.09 -6.84
CA GLU A 103 2.68 19.55 -6.63
C GLU A 103 3.53 20.33 -7.63
N LYS A 104 4.50 19.69 -8.29
CA LYS A 104 5.39 20.36 -9.26
C LYS A 104 4.84 20.34 -10.67
N LEU A 105 3.70 19.71 -10.91
CA LEU A 105 3.02 19.76 -12.21
C LEU A 105 2.60 21.19 -12.56
N CYS A 106 2.90 21.59 -13.79
CA CYS A 106 2.46 22.85 -14.36
C CYS A 106 0.92 22.91 -14.43
N GLY A 107 0.37 24.11 -14.25
CA GLY A 107 -1.08 24.35 -14.43
C GLY A 107 -1.96 23.86 -13.29
N GLY A 108 -1.40 23.51 -12.11
CA GLY A 108 -2.20 23.09 -10.96
C GLY A 108 -2.84 21.71 -11.10
N ARG A 109 -2.24 20.84 -11.92
CA ARG A 109 -2.78 19.52 -12.29
C ARG A 109 -2.54 18.41 -11.26
N SER A 110 -2.15 18.75 -10.05
CA SER A 110 -1.86 17.78 -8.97
C SER A 110 -3.07 16.91 -8.62
N TYR A 111 -4.29 17.40 -8.85
CA TYR A 111 -5.52 16.65 -8.64
C TYR A 111 -5.87 15.71 -9.80
N GLU A 112 -5.37 15.97 -11.02
CA GLU A 112 -5.75 15.23 -12.24
C GLU A 112 -5.08 13.85 -12.30
N VAL A 113 -3.94 13.73 -11.62
CA VAL A 113 -3.11 12.51 -11.53
C VAL A 113 -3.56 11.55 -10.45
N LYS A 114 -4.66 11.88 -9.76
CA LYS A 114 -5.34 10.97 -8.86
C LYS A 114 -6.64 10.50 -9.49
N LYS A 115 -6.89 9.20 -9.42
CA LYS A 115 -8.12 8.56 -9.91
C LYS A 115 -8.72 7.73 -8.79
N TYR A 116 -10.04 7.52 -8.88
CA TYR A 116 -10.73 6.62 -7.97
C TYR A 116 -10.01 5.28 -7.89
N ASP A 117 -9.81 4.80 -6.67
CA ASP A 117 -9.16 3.54 -6.38
C ASP A 117 -10.01 2.74 -5.38
N ALA A 118 -10.44 1.55 -5.83
CA ALA A 118 -11.28 0.66 -5.06
C ALA A 118 -10.60 0.20 -3.75
N ASP A 119 -9.29 -0.02 -3.78
CA ASP A 119 -8.53 -0.47 -2.61
C ASP A 119 -8.39 0.65 -1.59
N VAL A 120 -8.25 1.91 -2.02
CA VAL A 120 -8.28 3.09 -1.12
C VAL A 120 -9.65 3.21 -0.45
N PHE A 121 -10.75 3.07 -1.19
CA PHE A 121 -12.09 3.07 -0.62
C PHE A 121 -12.26 1.96 0.43
N LEU A 122 -11.93 0.71 0.09
CA LEU A 122 -12.06 -0.41 1.01
C LEU A 122 -11.15 -0.30 2.23
N ARG A 123 -9.99 0.33 2.08
CA ARG A 123 -9.09 0.65 3.20
C ARG A 123 -9.74 1.65 4.15
N HIS A 124 -10.31 2.73 3.64
CA HIS A 124 -11.03 3.69 4.49
C HIS A 124 -12.19 3.05 5.23
N VAL A 125 -12.98 2.20 4.57
CA VAL A 125 -14.07 1.44 5.20
C VAL A 125 -13.53 0.56 6.32
N LYS A 126 -12.48 -0.23 6.03
CA LYS A 126 -11.86 -1.12 7.02
C LYS A 126 -11.30 -0.37 8.22
N ASP A 127 -10.55 0.70 7.98
CA ASP A 127 -9.94 1.51 9.03
C ASP A 127 -11.03 2.14 9.92
N SER A 128 -12.08 2.68 9.31
CA SER A 128 -13.24 3.23 10.05
C SER A 128 -14.00 2.18 10.85
N LEU A 129 -14.15 0.95 10.35
CA LEU A 129 -14.75 -0.15 11.10
C LEU A 129 -13.89 -0.56 12.29
N GLY A 130 -12.56 -0.57 12.13
CA GLY A 130 -11.62 -0.91 13.22
C GLY A 130 -11.66 0.07 14.39
N GLU A 131 -12.01 1.34 14.12
CA GLU A 131 -12.15 2.41 15.12
C GLU A 131 -13.58 2.56 15.66
N HIS A 132 -14.55 1.80 15.13
CA HIS A 132 -15.96 1.91 15.51
C HIS A 132 -16.22 1.34 16.92
N GLU A 133 -17.03 2.04 17.73
CA GLU A 133 -17.32 1.67 19.13
C GLU A 133 -17.88 0.25 19.28
N ASP A 134 -18.87 -0.14 18.45
CA ASP A 134 -19.52 -1.45 18.52
C ASP A 134 -18.92 -2.56 17.63
N LEU A 135 -18.05 -2.19 16.69
CA LEU A 135 -17.59 -3.09 15.60
C LEU A 135 -16.07 -3.23 15.55
N GLY A 136 -15.36 -2.31 16.20
CA GLY A 136 -13.92 -2.17 16.13
C GLY A 136 -13.15 -3.14 17.01
N ASP A 137 -11.84 -2.93 17.03
CA ASP A 137 -10.91 -3.82 17.72
C ASP A 137 -11.15 -3.86 19.24
N GLU A 138 -11.62 -2.76 19.83
CA GLU A 138 -11.94 -2.68 21.25
C GLU A 138 -13.21 -3.46 21.60
N ALA A 139 -14.28 -3.30 20.80
CA ALA A 139 -15.50 -4.10 20.93
C ALA A 139 -15.22 -5.60 20.82
N GLN A 140 -14.35 -5.98 19.88
CA GLN A 140 -13.95 -7.37 19.68
C GLN A 140 -13.20 -7.91 20.91
N ARG A 141 -12.26 -7.14 21.49
CA ARG A 141 -11.56 -7.54 22.72
C ARG A 141 -12.50 -7.65 23.91
N PHE A 142 -13.45 -6.73 24.04
CA PHE A 142 -14.48 -6.78 25.07
C PHE A 142 -15.30 -8.08 24.96
N ARG A 143 -15.74 -8.43 23.74
CA ARG A 143 -16.45 -9.69 23.46
C ARG A 143 -15.63 -10.92 23.83
N GLU A 144 -14.33 -10.90 23.55
CA GLU A 144 -13.40 -11.98 23.92
C GLU A 144 -13.26 -12.11 25.44
N GLN A 145 -13.19 -10.99 26.17
CA GLN A 145 -13.17 -10.99 27.64
C GLN A 145 -14.47 -11.55 28.22
N GLN A 146 -15.64 -11.21 27.66
CA GLN A 146 -16.91 -11.81 28.08
C GLN A 146 -16.90 -13.34 27.89
N LEU A 147 -16.36 -13.85 26.78
CA LEU A 147 -16.23 -15.30 26.56
C LEU A 147 -15.27 -15.96 27.55
N MET A 148 -14.14 -15.30 27.87
CA MET A 148 -13.19 -15.81 28.85
C MET A 148 -13.82 -15.85 30.25
N LEU A 149 -14.52 -14.79 30.65
CA LEU A 149 -15.26 -14.74 31.91
C LEU A 149 -16.31 -15.85 31.97
N LEU A 150 -17.14 -15.99 30.94
CA LEU A 150 -18.19 -16.99 30.88
C LEU A 150 -17.63 -18.41 30.97
N ARG A 151 -16.55 -18.68 30.23
CA ARG A 151 -15.85 -19.96 30.30
C ARG A 151 -15.34 -20.26 31.71
N LYS A 152 -14.78 -19.25 32.37
CA LYS A 152 -14.26 -19.40 33.74
C LYS A 152 -15.38 -19.62 34.76
N LEU A 153 -16.50 -18.92 34.60
CA LEU A 153 -17.71 -19.12 35.41
C LEU A 153 -18.21 -20.57 35.29
N TYR A 154 -18.33 -21.09 34.06
CA TYR A 154 -18.82 -22.45 33.84
C TYR A 154 -17.87 -23.50 34.40
N GLU A 155 -16.55 -23.29 34.26
CA GLU A 155 -15.53 -24.14 34.89
C GLU A 155 -15.71 -24.19 36.42
N LEU A 156 -15.91 -23.03 37.07
CA LEU A 156 -16.11 -22.95 38.52
C LEU A 156 -17.42 -23.62 38.99
N ARG A 157 -18.44 -23.62 38.13
CA ARG A 157 -19.72 -24.34 38.35
C ARG A 157 -19.63 -25.84 38.05
N GLY A 158 -18.48 -26.33 37.58
CA GLY A 158 -18.29 -27.73 37.20
C GLY A 158 -19.01 -28.12 35.91
N LEU A 159 -19.36 -27.15 35.06
CA LEU A 159 -19.98 -27.35 33.75
C LEU A 159 -18.91 -27.38 32.67
N ASP A 160 -19.13 -28.16 31.61
CA ASP A 160 -18.20 -28.23 30.49
C ASP A 160 -18.46 -27.14 29.44
N GLU A 161 -17.50 -26.99 28.52
CA GLU A 161 -17.57 -26.03 27.42
C GLU A 161 -18.79 -26.30 26.51
N ALA A 162 -19.16 -27.57 26.30
CA ALA A 162 -20.31 -27.91 25.48
C ALA A 162 -21.62 -27.36 26.07
N THR A 163 -21.80 -27.51 27.38
CA THR A 163 -22.94 -26.94 28.11
C THR A 163 -22.95 -25.42 28.01
N MET A 164 -21.78 -24.76 28.11
CA MET A 164 -21.66 -23.31 27.93
C MET A 164 -22.13 -22.87 26.54
N GLN A 165 -21.72 -23.57 25.49
CA GLN A 165 -22.13 -23.27 24.12
C GLN A 165 -23.64 -23.50 23.91
N ASP A 166 -24.21 -24.57 24.48
CA ASP A 166 -25.65 -24.84 24.41
C ASP A 166 -26.46 -23.73 25.12
N HIS A 167 -26.00 -23.25 26.27
CA HIS A 167 -26.63 -22.15 26.99
C HIS A 167 -26.51 -20.81 26.24
N LEU A 168 -25.36 -20.51 25.63
CA LEU A 168 -25.20 -19.34 24.76
C LEU A 168 -26.17 -19.39 23.57
N GLN A 169 -26.31 -20.55 22.94
CA GLN A 169 -27.26 -20.75 21.83
C GLN A 169 -28.71 -20.58 22.28
N ALA A 170 -29.07 -21.12 23.44
CA ALA A 170 -30.40 -20.94 24.03
C ALA A 170 -30.65 -19.47 24.41
N TYR A 171 -29.64 -18.76 24.92
CA TYR A 171 -29.70 -17.34 25.23
C TYR A 171 -29.99 -16.50 23.99
N TRP A 172 -29.29 -16.73 22.88
CA TRP A 172 -29.56 -16.04 21.61
C TRP A 172 -30.93 -16.36 21.02
N LYS A 173 -31.45 -17.57 21.26
CA LYS A 173 -32.83 -17.95 20.91
C LYS A 173 -33.90 -17.40 21.86
N LYS A 174 -33.50 -16.70 22.92
CA LYS A 174 -34.37 -16.18 23.99
C LYS A 174 -35.08 -17.30 24.79
N GLU A 175 -34.48 -18.48 24.81
CA GLU A 175 -34.91 -19.64 25.60
C GLU A 175 -34.16 -19.73 26.95
N PHE A 176 -33.11 -18.92 27.10
CA PHE A 176 -32.28 -18.80 28.29
C PHE A 176 -32.13 -17.31 28.64
N SER A 177 -32.32 -16.92 29.88
CA SER A 177 -32.20 -15.53 30.29
C SER A 177 -30.74 -15.12 30.54
N GLU A 178 -30.48 -13.82 30.46
CA GLU A 178 -29.17 -13.24 30.80
C GLU A 178 -28.76 -13.56 32.25
N ALA A 179 -29.71 -13.51 33.19
CA ALA A 179 -29.48 -13.88 34.59
C ALA A 179 -29.10 -15.36 34.76
N GLU A 180 -29.66 -16.26 33.95
CA GLU A 180 -29.29 -17.69 33.97
C GLU A 180 -27.91 -17.93 33.34
N LEU A 181 -27.57 -17.17 32.29
CA LEU A 181 -26.26 -17.22 31.62
C LEU A 181 -25.13 -16.86 32.57
N TRP A 182 -25.34 -15.78 33.32
CA TRP A 182 -24.39 -15.25 34.29
C TRP A 182 -24.65 -15.71 35.73
N ALA A 183 -25.46 -16.75 35.95
CA ALA A 183 -25.76 -17.21 37.30
C ALA A 183 -24.48 -17.63 38.05
N ALA A 184 -24.25 -16.99 39.20
CA ALA A 184 -23.09 -17.23 40.07
C ALA A 184 -23.49 -17.74 41.48
N ASP A 185 -24.77 -18.05 41.71
CA ASP A 185 -25.30 -18.44 43.02
C ASP A 185 -24.65 -19.71 43.60
N ASP A 186 -24.09 -20.55 42.74
CA ASP A 186 -23.44 -21.81 43.11
C ASP A 186 -21.95 -21.64 43.48
N LEU A 187 -21.38 -20.43 43.34
CA LEU A 187 -19.98 -20.14 43.68
C LEU A 187 -19.86 -19.77 45.17
N SER A 188 -18.73 -20.10 45.78
CA SER A 188 -18.38 -19.52 47.09
C SER A 188 -17.98 -18.05 46.96
N ASP A 189 -18.12 -17.27 48.03
CA ASP A 189 -17.70 -15.87 48.08
C ASP A 189 -16.23 -15.70 47.63
N GLU A 190 -15.33 -16.61 48.04
CA GLU A 190 -13.92 -16.57 47.65
C GLU A 190 -13.71 -16.83 46.14
N GLN A 191 -14.52 -17.71 45.54
CA GLN A 191 -14.45 -17.97 44.10
C GLN A 191 -14.96 -16.77 43.31
N PHE A 192 -16.06 -16.16 43.76
CA PHE A 192 -16.64 -14.99 43.12
C PHE A 192 -15.72 -13.77 43.23
N GLU A 193 -15.17 -13.47 44.41
CA GLU A 193 -14.22 -12.35 44.61
C GLU A 193 -12.99 -12.47 43.70
N LYS A 194 -12.46 -13.68 43.48
CA LYS A 194 -11.34 -13.90 42.56
C LYS A 194 -11.74 -13.67 41.11
N LEU A 195 -12.94 -14.11 40.73
CA LEU A 195 -13.46 -13.98 39.38
C LEU A 195 -13.71 -12.51 39.02
N ASP A 196 -14.33 -11.77 39.94
CA ASP A 196 -14.57 -10.32 39.80
C ASP A 196 -13.25 -9.54 39.73
N ALA A 197 -12.29 -9.86 40.60
CA ALA A 197 -10.97 -9.22 40.57
C ALA A 197 -10.17 -9.48 39.29
N GLU A 198 -10.44 -10.58 38.57
CA GLU A 198 -9.74 -10.94 37.33
C GLU A 198 -10.36 -10.30 36.09
N PHE A 199 -11.69 -10.15 36.06
CA PHE A 199 -12.43 -9.81 34.84
C PHE A 199 -13.28 -8.53 34.91
N ASP A 200 -13.45 -7.91 36.08
CA ASP A 200 -14.48 -6.89 36.34
C ASP A 200 -15.87 -7.41 35.93
N TRP A 201 -16.45 -8.25 36.81
CA TRP A 201 -17.68 -8.96 36.51
C TRP A 201 -18.80 -8.00 36.13
N SER A 202 -18.90 -6.88 36.86
CA SER A 202 -19.96 -5.89 36.69
C SER A 202 -19.94 -5.23 35.32
N GLU A 203 -18.75 -4.97 34.78
CA GLU A 203 -18.62 -4.35 33.47
C GLU A 203 -18.95 -5.33 32.33
N LEU A 204 -18.52 -6.59 32.45
CA LEU A 204 -18.66 -7.57 31.37
C LEU A 204 -20.03 -8.27 31.34
N ALA A 205 -20.62 -8.57 32.51
CA ALA A 205 -21.86 -9.35 32.59
C ALA A 205 -23.12 -8.51 32.34
N ASP A 206 -23.05 -7.19 32.56
CA ASP A 206 -24.19 -6.27 32.38
C ASP A 206 -24.44 -5.86 30.92
N VAL A 207 -23.51 -6.22 30.00
CA VAL A 207 -23.63 -5.91 28.58
C VAL A 207 -24.09 -7.15 27.81
N PRO A 208 -25.23 -7.09 27.08
CA PRO A 208 -25.74 -8.22 26.34
C PRO A 208 -24.75 -8.75 25.29
N MET A 209 -24.47 -10.07 25.35
CA MET A 209 -23.59 -10.72 24.37
C MET A 209 -24.32 -10.97 23.03
N ALA A 210 -23.93 -10.27 21.98
CA ALA A 210 -24.45 -10.53 20.64
C ALA A 210 -24.03 -11.93 20.10
N GLU A 211 -24.91 -12.55 19.31
CA GLU A 211 -24.66 -13.82 18.62
C GLU A 211 -23.47 -13.72 17.67
N ARG A 212 -23.48 -12.70 16.82
CA ARG A 212 -22.37 -12.39 15.91
C ARG A 212 -21.37 -11.50 16.61
N SER A 213 -20.09 -11.84 16.47
CA SER A 213 -18.99 -11.02 16.98
C SER A 213 -18.89 -9.68 16.23
N PRO A 214 -18.34 -8.65 16.88
CA PRO A 214 -17.98 -7.39 16.21
C PRO A 214 -17.17 -7.62 14.92
N ALA A 215 -16.16 -8.50 14.97
CA ALA A 215 -15.33 -8.81 13.82
C ALA A 215 -16.09 -9.48 12.66
N GLU A 216 -17.02 -10.40 12.94
CA GLU A 216 -17.87 -11.01 11.91
C GLU A 216 -18.77 -9.97 11.25
N ARG A 217 -19.40 -9.09 12.05
CA ARG A 217 -20.24 -8.00 11.52
C ARG A 217 -19.43 -7.01 10.69
N ALA A 218 -18.24 -6.62 11.15
CA ALA A 218 -17.35 -5.75 10.39
C ALA A 218 -16.91 -6.40 9.06
N ALA A 219 -16.65 -7.71 9.05
CA ALA A 219 -16.33 -8.44 7.84
C ALA A 219 -17.50 -8.49 6.84
N GLU A 220 -18.73 -8.70 7.31
CA GLU A 220 -19.94 -8.65 6.47
C GLU A 220 -20.11 -7.27 5.82
N ILE A 221 -19.97 -6.19 6.59
CA ILE A 221 -20.07 -4.82 6.08
C ILE A 221 -18.98 -4.54 5.04
N LEU A 222 -17.75 -4.98 5.30
CA LEU A 222 -16.65 -4.82 4.35
C LEU A 222 -16.88 -5.63 3.06
N ASP A 223 -17.43 -6.83 3.16
CA ASP A 223 -17.76 -7.66 2.00
C ASP A 223 -18.92 -7.07 1.18
N GLU A 224 -19.90 -6.45 1.84
CA GLU A 224 -20.92 -5.65 1.15
C GLU A 224 -20.30 -4.45 0.42
N ALA A 225 -19.43 -3.69 1.08
CA ALA A 225 -18.75 -2.54 0.48
C ALA A 225 -18.01 -2.89 -0.83
N ARG A 226 -17.42 -4.10 -0.91
CA ARG A 226 -16.74 -4.59 -2.13
C ARG A 226 -17.66 -4.64 -3.35
N LEU A 227 -18.96 -4.84 -3.16
CA LEU A 227 -19.93 -4.89 -4.25
C LEU A 227 -20.15 -3.52 -4.91
N TYR A 228 -19.83 -2.43 -4.19
CA TYR A 228 -20.00 -1.04 -4.61
C TYR A 228 -18.66 -0.36 -4.96
N ALA A 229 -17.55 -1.10 -4.93
CA ALA A 229 -16.22 -0.58 -5.22
C ALA A 229 -15.93 -0.41 -6.73
N GLY A 230 -16.95 -0.59 -7.59
CA GLY A 230 -16.79 -0.53 -9.06
C GLY A 230 -16.55 0.88 -9.58
N SER A 231 -17.02 1.91 -8.86
CA SER A 231 -16.85 3.31 -9.23
C SER A 231 -16.92 4.23 -8.01
N GLU A 232 -16.40 5.45 -8.15
CA GLU A 232 -16.52 6.46 -7.09
C GLU A 232 -17.98 6.78 -6.78
N HIS A 233 -18.85 6.79 -7.79
CA HIS A 233 -20.27 7.08 -7.60
C HIS A 233 -20.94 6.02 -6.72
N GLU A 234 -20.80 4.74 -7.07
CA GLU A 234 -21.36 3.62 -6.29
C GLU A 234 -20.80 3.59 -4.87
N ALA A 235 -19.48 3.81 -4.71
CA ALA A 235 -18.86 3.85 -3.39
C ALA A 235 -19.40 5.00 -2.52
N ARG A 236 -19.63 6.18 -3.11
CA ARG A 236 -20.20 7.34 -2.42
C ARG A 236 -21.67 7.14 -2.06
N GLU A 237 -22.46 6.52 -2.95
CA GLU A 237 -23.84 6.17 -2.66
C GLU A 237 -23.92 5.17 -1.50
N TRP A 238 -23.11 4.11 -1.53
CA TRP A 238 -23.05 3.14 -0.45
C TRP A 238 -22.63 3.77 0.90
N LEU A 239 -21.62 4.66 0.90
CA LEU A 239 -21.21 5.39 2.12
C LEU A 239 -22.34 6.28 2.65
N HIS A 240 -23.11 6.91 1.76
CA HIS A 240 -24.25 7.74 2.15
C HIS A 240 -25.37 6.91 2.78
N GLU A 241 -25.70 5.76 2.19
CA GLU A 241 -26.71 4.83 2.71
C GLU A 241 -26.29 4.22 4.07
N ASN A 242 -24.98 4.12 4.32
CA ASN A 242 -24.40 3.61 5.56
C ASN A 242 -23.91 4.72 6.52
N SER A 243 -24.48 5.93 6.43
CA SER A 243 -24.05 7.08 7.26
C SER A 243 -24.25 6.88 8.77
N GLU A 244 -25.13 5.96 9.18
CA GLU A 244 -25.29 5.60 10.60
C GLU A 244 -24.04 4.90 11.14
N THR A 245 -23.36 4.09 10.31
CA THR A 245 -22.13 3.36 10.68
C THR A 245 -20.89 4.23 10.53
N PHE A 246 -20.79 5.01 9.44
CA PHE A 246 -19.56 5.74 9.10
C PHE A 246 -19.61 7.24 9.41
N GLY A 247 -20.74 7.74 9.88
CA GLY A 247 -20.97 9.15 10.11
C GLY A 247 -21.21 9.96 8.83
N GLY A 248 -21.49 11.26 9.03
CA GLY A 248 -21.80 12.19 7.94
C GLY A 248 -20.60 12.72 7.18
N ASP A 249 -19.38 12.53 7.66
CA ASP A 249 -18.16 13.16 7.13
C ASP A 249 -17.40 12.29 6.10
N THR A 250 -17.99 11.17 5.67
CA THR A 250 -17.41 10.28 4.65
C THR A 250 -17.19 10.97 3.29
N TRP A 251 -17.86 12.09 3.04
CA TRP A 251 -17.59 12.93 1.86
C TRP A 251 -16.18 13.55 1.87
N GLU A 252 -15.55 13.70 3.03
CA GLU A 252 -14.18 14.20 3.17
C GLU A 252 -13.10 13.16 2.81
N TRP A 253 -13.47 11.88 2.72
CA TRP A 253 -12.53 10.81 2.37
C TRP A 253 -12.02 10.98 0.94
N ASP A 254 -10.69 11.03 0.76
CA ASP A 254 -10.04 11.05 -0.57
C ASP A 254 -9.95 9.63 -1.11
N LEU A 255 -10.98 9.19 -1.84
CA LEU A 255 -11.10 7.84 -2.41
C LEU A 255 -10.19 7.61 -3.64
N ARG A 256 -9.11 8.38 -3.78
CA ARG A 256 -8.28 8.40 -4.97
C ARG A 256 -6.83 8.15 -4.64
N ASP A 257 -6.18 7.33 -5.47
CA ASP A 257 -4.73 7.15 -5.49
C ASP A 257 -4.13 7.66 -6.80
N TYR A 258 -2.82 7.73 -6.88
CA TYR A 258 -2.11 8.13 -8.08
C TYR A 258 -2.34 7.13 -9.22
N ASP A 259 -2.64 7.66 -10.40
CA ASP A 259 -2.83 6.84 -11.57
C ASP A 259 -1.51 6.20 -12.03
N ILE A 260 -1.63 5.05 -12.68
CA ILE A 260 -0.47 4.27 -13.13
C ILE A 260 0.45 5.03 -14.09
N HIS A 261 -0.09 5.94 -14.92
CA HIS A 261 0.73 6.73 -15.84
C HIS A 261 1.54 7.79 -15.11
N PHE A 262 0.97 8.41 -14.07
CA PHE A 262 1.72 9.33 -13.23
C PHE A 262 2.81 8.61 -12.43
N LEU A 263 2.50 7.44 -11.86
CA LEU A 263 3.50 6.60 -11.18
C LEU A 263 4.64 6.21 -12.12
N PHE A 264 4.32 5.72 -13.33
CA PHE A 264 5.33 5.45 -14.35
C PHE A 264 6.12 6.68 -14.72
N THR A 265 5.49 7.85 -14.81
CA THR A 265 6.19 9.11 -15.12
C THR A 265 7.24 9.44 -14.07
N CYS A 266 6.87 9.39 -12.79
CA CYS A 266 7.82 9.59 -11.68
C CYS A 266 9.03 8.66 -11.79
N TYR A 267 8.80 7.35 -11.93
CA TYR A 267 9.89 6.39 -12.08
C TYR A 267 10.70 6.60 -13.37
N CYS A 268 10.05 6.91 -14.49
CA CYS A 268 10.71 7.17 -15.77
C CYS A 268 11.67 8.36 -15.70
N ILE A 269 11.31 9.41 -14.94
CA ILE A 269 12.15 10.58 -14.76
C ILE A 269 13.38 10.23 -13.91
N ASP A 270 13.20 9.57 -12.76
CA ASP A 270 14.32 9.10 -11.93
C ASP A 270 15.29 8.21 -12.75
N LEU A 271 14.76 7.26 -13.51
CA LEU A 271 15.55 6.38 -14.36
C LEU A 271 16.29 7.12 -15.47
N ALA A 272 15.65 8.09 -16.14
CA ALA A 272 16.29 8.90 -17.16
C ALA A 272 17.45 9.72 -16.59
N VAL A 273 17.27 10.30 -15.40
CA VAL A 273 18.31 11.08 -14.71
C VAL A 273 19.48 10.19 -14.30
N ARG A 274 19.22 8.97 -13.81
CA ARG A 274 20.28 7.97 -13.53
C ARG A 274 21.09 7.63 -14.77
N PHE A 275 20.42 7.25 -15.87
CA PHE A 275 21.11 6.92 -17.11
C PHE A 275 21.89 8.10 -17.67
N TYR A 276 21.37 9.32 -17.52
CA TYR A 276 22.09 10.51 -17.97
C TYR A 276 23.34 10.77 -17.13
N HIS A 277 23.29 10.61 -15.81
CA HIS A 277 24.48 10.71 -14.97
C HIS A 277 25.52 9.63 -15.26
N GLU A 278 25.09 8.39 -15.51
CA GLU A 278 26.01 7.32 -15.94
C GLU A 278 26.66 7.65 -17.29
N TYR A 279 25.88 8.17 -18.24
CA TYR A 279 26.40 8.66 -19.52
C TYR A 279 27.42 9.79 -19.33
N GLN A 280 27.12 10.79 -18.49
CA GLN A 280 28.04 11.88 -18.19
C GLN A 280 29.34 11.38 -17.56
N ALA A 281 29.26 10.45 -16.61
CA ALA A 281 30.44 9.84 -15.97
C ALA A 281 31.31 9.10 -16.99
N GLN A 282 30.71 8.39 -17.94
CA GLN A 282 31.44 7.71 -19.01
C GLN A 282 32.08 8.69 -20.00
N GLN A 283 31.37 9.74 -20.41
CA GLN A 283 31.94 10.79 -21.27
C GLN A 283 33.11 11.50 -20.60
N ALA A 284 33.03 11.76 -19.29
CA ALA A 284 34.12 12.36 -18.53
C ALA A 284 35.36 11.45 -18.48
N ALA A 285 35.18 10.13 -18.42
CA ALA A 285 36.24 9.13 -18.39
C ALA A 285 36.92 8.90 -19.76
N LEU A 286 36.29 9.30 -20.88
CA LEU A 286 36.88 9.17 -22.22
C LEU A 286 38.01 10.20 -22.46
N PRO A 287 39.07 9.84 -23.21
CA PRO A 287 40.08 10.78 -23.66
C PRO A 287 39.44 11.93 -24.45
N GLU A 288 39.96 13.14 -24.30
CA GLU A 288 39.39 14.36 -24.89
C GLU A 288 39.22 14.27 -26.42
N SER A 289 40.10 13.53 -27.10
CA SER A 289 40.02 13.25 -28.54
C SER A 289 38.88 12.33 -28.97
N THR A 290 38.26 11.61 -28.04
CA THR A 290 37.17 10.64 -28.26
C THR A 290 35.86 11.11 -27.61
N ARG A 291 35.88 12.26 -26.92
CA ARG A 291 34.66 12.87 -26.40
C ARG A 291 33.82 13.34 -27.57
N LEU A 292 32.58 12.91 -27.54
CA LEU A 292 31.63 13.19 -28.59
C LEU A 292 31.14 14.65 -28.45
N SER A 293 31.29 15.46 -29.52
CA SER A 293 30.84 16.86 -29.51
C SER A 293 29.31 16.96 -29.54
N SER A 294 28.74 17.93 -28.83
CA SER A 294 27.29 18.10 -28.51
C SER A 294 26.29 18.18 -29.68
N ARG A 295 26.71 17.99 -30.94
CA ARG A 295 25.93 18.34 -32.13
C ARG A 295 25.15 17.22 -32.83
N VAL A 296 24.89 16.09 -32.15
CA VAL A 296 23.90 15.01 -32.43
C VAL A 296 24.55 13.68 -32.10
N LEU A 297 24.05 12.98 -31.07
CA LEU A 297 24.76 11.85 -30.48
C LEU A 297 23.89 10.61 -30.25
N GLY A 298 23.96 9.65 -31.18
CA GLY A 298 23.49 8.29 -30.92
C GLY A 298 24.50 7.51 -30.07
N PHE A 299 24.55 7.76 -28.76
CA PHE A 299 25.25 6.87 -27.82
C PHE A 299 24.25 5.89 -27.21
N LEU A 300 24.66 4.64 -27.02
CA LEU A 300 23.79 3.53 -26.65
C LEU A 300 24.27 2.88 -25.36
N MET A 301 23.56 3.10 -24.25
CA MET A 301 23.88 2.50 -22.95
C MET A 301 23.21 1.13 -22.77
N ARG A 302 23.95 0.13 -22.26
CA ARG A 302 23.42 -1.22 -22.01
C ARG A 302 22.38 -1.19 -20.88
N GLY A 303 21.19 -1.76 -21.13
CA GLY A 303 20.02 -1.73 -20.24
C GLY A 303 20.15 -2.45 -18.88
N PHE A 304 19.04 -2.43 -18.14
CA PHE A 304 18.75 -2.76 -16.71
C PHE A 304 19.28 -4.06 -16.07
N ARG A 305 20.31 -4.73 -16.59
CA ARG A 305 20.72 -6.07 -16.14
C ARG A 305 21.27 -6.17 -14.70
N ALA A 306 21.39 -5.08 -13.93
CA ALA A 306 22.10 -5.08 -12.64
C ALA A 306 21.28 -4.70 -11.39
N LEU A 307 19.98 -4.39 -11.49
CA LEU A 307 19.16 -4.09 -10.31
C LEU A 307 18.21 -5.25 -10.02
N GLY A 308 18.53 -6.06 -8.99
CA GLY A 308 17.57 -6.96 -8.35
C GLY A 308 17.48 -8.40 -8.90
N ARG A 309 18.56 -9.19 -8.79
CA ARG A 309 18.37 -10.64 -8.63
C ARG A 309 18.36 -10.98 -7.14
N PRO A 310 17.24 -11.48 -6.57
CA PRO A 310 17.32 -12.18 -5.29
C PRO A 310 18.21 -13.41 -5.50
N ARG A 311 19.25 -13.54 -4.67
CA ARG A 311 20.05 -14.77 -4.58
C ARG A 311 19.10 -15.92 -4.24
N ARG A 312 18.74 -16.75 -5.23
CA ARG A 312 18.18 -18.07 -4.95
C ARG A 312 19.22 -18.85 -4.15
N ARG A 313 19.00 -19.01 -2.85
CA ARG A 313 19.66 -20.08 -2.08
C ARG A 313 19.07 -21.39 -2.58
N SER A 314 19.81 -22.13 -3.41
CA SER A 314 19.51 -23.52 -3.69
C SER A 314 19.92 -24.35 -2.47
N SER A 315 18.97 -24.71 -1.62
CA SER A 315 19.10 -25.81 -0.67
C SER A 315 18.41 -27.04 -1.27
N HIS A 316 19.19 -27.87 -1.96
CA HIS A 316 18.83 -29.27 -2.14
C HIS A 316 19.77 -30.10 -1.26
N PRO A 317 19.24 -30.89 -0.32
CA PRO A 317 20.03 -31.89 0.38
C PRO A 317 20.26 -33.08 -0.55
N THR A 318 21.53 -33.38 -0.83
CA THR A 318 21.99 -34.64 -1.39
C THR A 318 21.72 -35.75 -0.39
N ASN A 319 20.81 -36.65 -0.72
CA ASN A 319 20.64 -37.92 -0.01
C ASN A 319 21.59 -38.94 -0.66
N GLU A 320 22.76 -39.14 -0.06
CA GLU A 320 23.59 -40.32 -0.33
C GLU A 320 23.02 -41.50 0.44
N ALA A 321 22.43 -42.45 -0.31
CA ALA A 321 22.21 -43.80 0.17
C ALA A 321 23.54 -44.56 0.07
N VAL A 322 24.07 -45.01 1.21
CA VAL A 322 25.10 -46.05 1.25
C VAL A 322 24.55 -47.23 2.02
N GLN A 323 24.50 -48.36 1.31
CA GLN A 323 24.29 -49.69 1.81
C GLN A 323 25.34 -50.05 2.85
N SER A 324 24.93 -50.43 4.06
CA SER A 324 25.32 -51.68 4.76
C SER A 324 24.70 -51.73 6.15
#